data_AF-A0A075A507-F1
#
_entry.id   AF-A0A075A507-F1
#
_cell.length_a   1.000
_cell.length_b   1.000
_cell.length_c   1.000
_cell.angle_alpha   90.00
_cell.angle_beta   90.00
_cell.angle_gamma   90.00
#
_symmetry.space_group_name_H-M   'P 1'
#
loop_
_entity.id
_entity.type
_entity.pdbx_description
1 polymer ?
#
loop_
_entity_poly.entity_id
_entity_poly.type
_entity_poly.pdbx_seq_one_letter_code
_entity_poly.pdbx_strand_id
1 'polypeptide(L)'
;MGITRMDFQILYGAYVTPLLEYANQVVYSGRTKDVPLIERVQRAATRMVAGLKSVDYETRLAMLDLFPLEYRRLRGDLILTYALFEQSLANRFFTVDPANTRRGHTRGV
;
A
#
# COMPACT_ATOMS: atom_id res chain seq x y z
N MET A 1 2.32 -25.32 -20.87
CA MET A 1 1.14 -24.56 -20.40
C MET A 1 1.56 -23.75 -19.18
N GLY A 2 1.86 -22.46 -19.38
CA GLY A 2 2.17 -21.55 -18.27
C GLY A 2 1.03 -20.53 -18.12
N ILE A 3 0.89 -19.96 -16.92
CA ILE A 3 -0.11 -18.91 -16.67
C ILE A 3 0.24 -17.70 -17.56
N THR A 4 -0.73 -17.22 -18.33
CA THR A 4 -0.52 -16.03 -19.17
C THR A 4 -0.48 -14.77 -18.32
N ARG A 5 0.16 -13.71 -18.83
CA ARG A 5 0.22 -12.41 -18.13
C ARG A 5 -1.17 -11.88 -17.75
N MET A 6 -2.13 -11.97 -18.68
CA MET A 6 -3.50 -11.48 -18.47
C MET A 6 -4.24 -12.29 -17.41
N ASP A 7 -4.17 -13.61 -17.48
CA ASP A 7 -4.81 -14.48 -16.48
C ASP A 7 -4.25 -14.23 -15.08
N PHE A 8 -2.94 -14.07 -14.98
CA PHE A 8 -2.29 -13.75 -13.72
C PHE A 8 -2.77 -12.41 -13.15
N GLN A 9 -2.85 -11.36 -13.97
CA GLN A 9 -3.31 -10.04 -13.53
C GLN A 9 -4.76 -10.08 -13.03
N ILE A 10 -5.65 -10.78 -13.75
CA ILE A 10 -7.06 -10.92 -13.37
C ILE A 10 -7.18 -11.67 -12.04
N LEU A 11 -6.51 -12.82 -11.90
CA LEU A 11 -6.56 -13.63 -10.69
C LEU A 11 -5.92 -12.92 -9.50
N TYR A 12 -4.77 -12.28 -9.71
CA TYR A 12 -4.06 -11.54 -8.68
C TYR A 12 -4.88 -10.33 -8.20
N GLY A 13 -5.46 -9.57 -9.14
CA GLY A 13 -6.32 -8.43 -8.83
C GLY A 13 -7.58 -8.83 -8.07
N ALA A 14 -8.25 -9.91 -8.51
CA ALA A 14 -9.53 -10.33 -7.93
C ALA A 14 -9.40 -11.00 -6.56
N TYR A 15 -8.36 -11.80 -6.34
CA TYR A 15 -8.22 -12.59 -5.11
C TYR A 15 -7.15 -12.04 -4.17
N VAL A 16 -5.99 -11.66 -4.69
CA VAL A 16 -4.82 -11.35 -3.86
C VAL A 16 -4.86 -9.90 -3.36
N THR A 17 -5.23 -8.94 -4.21
CA THR A 17 -5.34 -7.52 -3.83
C THR A 17 -6.30 -7.28 -2.65
N PRO A 18 -7.57 -7.74 -2.67
CA PRO A 18 -8.48 -7.50 -1.55
C PRO A 18 -8.05 -8.20 -0.26
N LEU A 19 -7.47 -9.40 -0.35
CA LEU A 19 -6.89 -10.09 0.81
C LEU A 19 -5.75 -9.30 1.43
N LEU A 20 -4.83 -8.75 0.62
CA LEU A 20 -3.71 -7.94 1.10
C LEU A 20 -4.16 -6.62 1.69
N GLU A 21 -5.16 -5.96 1.10
CA GLU A 21 -5.71 -4.70 1.63
C GLU A 21 -6.41 -4.90 2.97
N TYR A 22 -7.27 -5.92 3.09
CA TYR A 22 -7.93 -6.26 4.34
C TYR A 22 -6.93 -6.72 5.41
N ALA A 23 -6.04 -7.62 5.03
CA ALA A 23 -5.06 -8.17 5.94
C ALA A 23 -3.98 -7.15 6.30
N ASN A 24 -3.92 -5.96 5.68
CA ASN A 24 -2.88 -4.98 5.93
C ASN A 24 -2.74 -4.62 7.42
N GLN A 25 -3.87 -4.51 8.14
CA GLN A 25 -3.88 -4.22 9.58
C GLN A 25 -3.36 -5.38 10.45
N VAL A 26 -3.61 -6.62 10.03
CA VAL A 26 -3.31 -7.84 10.82
C VAL A 26 -1.93 -8.40 10.48
N VAL A 27 -1.65 -8.48 9.19
CA VAL A 27 -0.42 -9.02 8.60
C VAL A 27 0.76 -8.07 8.81
N TYR A 28 0.51 -6.76 8.83
CA TYR A 28 1.54 -5.77 9.12
C TYR A 28 1.32 -5.17 10.51
N SER A 29 1.45 -6.02 11.54
CA SER A 29 1.40 -5.65 12.97
C SER A 29 2.57 -4.75 13.43
N GLY A 30 3.21 -4.00 12.54
CA GLY A 30 4.40 -3.20 12.80
C GLY A 30 5.71 -4.00 12.90
N ARG A 31 5.66 -5.34 12.87
CA ARG A 31 6.85 -6.20 12.83
C ARG A 31 7.47 -6.18 11.44
N THR A 32 8.63 -5.56 11.31
CA THR A 32 9.44 -5.53 10.07
C THR A 32 9.84 -6.92 9.56
N LYS A 33 9.71 -7.97 10.39
CA LYS A 33 10.08 -9.35 10.07
C LYS A 33 9.13 -10.04 9.07
N ASP A 34 7.87 -9.60 9.00
CA ASP A 34 6.86 -10.26 8.15
C ASP A 34 6.88 -9.74 6.70
N VAL A 35 7.41 -8.54 6.50
CA VAL A 35 7.61 -7.91 5.17
C VAL A 35 8.38 -8.80 4.19
N PRO A 36 9.60 -9.29 4.52
CA PRO A 36 10.36 -10.12 3.59
C PRO A 36 9.69 -11.48 3.31
N LEU A 37 8.88 -12.01 4.23
CA LEU A 37 8.16 -13.27 4.02
C LEU A 37 7.07 -13.10 2.96
N ILE A 38 6.29 -12.02 3.03
CA ILE A 38 5.20 -11.75 2.08
C ILE A 38 5.78 -11.34 0.73
N GLU A 39 6.86 -10.58 0.72
CA GLU A 39 7.59 -10.20 -0.50
C GLU A 39 8.11 -11.44 -1.24
N ARG A 40 8.54 -12.47 -0.50
CA ARG A 40 8.98 -13.74 -1.09
C ARG A 40 7.84 -14.49 -1.79
N VAL A 41 6.62 -14.39 -1.27
CA VAL A 41 5.42 -14.95 -1.92
C VAL A 41 5.15 -14.24 -3.25
N GLN A 42 5.18 -12.90 -3.28
CA GLN A 42 5.01 -12.14 -4.52
C GLN A 42 6.13 -12.43 -5.53
N ARG A 43 7.38 -12.54 -5.09
CA ARG A 43 8.51 -12.94 -5.96
C ARG A 43 8.31 -14.33 -6.57
N ALA A 44 7.77 -15.28 -5.80
CA ALA A 44 7.48 -16.63 -6.28
C ALA A 44 6.31 -16.63 -7.28
N ALA A 45 5.20 -15.95 -6.97
CA ALA A 45 4.03 -15.86 -7.84
C ALA A 45 4.38 -15.24 -9.20
N THR A 46 5.14 -14.14 -9.20
CA THR A 46 5.60 -13.47 -10.43
C THR A 46 6.61 -14.30 -11.24
N ARG A 47 7.23 -15.36 -10.67
CA ARG A 47 8.09 -16.31 -11.43
C ARG A 47 7.28 -17.37 -12.17
N MET A 48 6.04 -17.60 -11.76
CA MET A 48 5.17 -18.63 -12.35
C MET A 48 4.53 -18.18 -13.66
N VAL A 49 4.53 -16.87 -13.94
CA VAL A 49 4.06 -16.32 -15.21
C VAL A 49 5.00 -16.72 -16.34
N ALA A 50 4.44 -17.22 -17.43
CA ALA A 50 5.21 -17.64 -18.59
C ALA A 50 6.08 -16.48 -19.12
N GLY A 51 7.37 -16.76 -19.38
CA GLY A 51 8.33 -15.76 -19.88
C GLY A 51 8.95 -14.85 -18.81
N LEU A 52 8.48 -14.89 -17.56
CA LEU A 52 8.99 -14.05 -16.47
C LEU A 52 9.92 -14.78 -15.49
N LYS A 53 10.34 -16.02 -15.77
CA LYS A 53 11.16 -16.79 -14.81
C LYS A 53 12.58 -16.23 -14.63
N SER A 54 13.19 -15.75 -15.72
CA SER A 54 14.58 -15.25 -15.78
C SER A 54 14.70 -13.74 -15.65
N VAL A 55 13.57 -13.02 -15.65
CA VAL A 55 13.53 -11.56 -15.54
C VAL A 55 13.76 -11.15 -14.09
N ASP A 56 14.45 -10.02 -13.88
CA ASP A 56 14.66 -9.45 -12.55
C ASP A 56 13.33 -9.06 -11.89
N TYR A 57 13.31 -8.92 -10.57
CA TYR A 57 12.06 -8.74 -9.86
C TYR A 57 11.35 -7.41 -10.17
N GLU A 58 12.10 -6.31 -10.23
CA GLU A 58 11.54 -4.98 -10.48
C GLU A 58 10.93 -4.89 -11.89
N THR A 59 11.62 -5.45 -12.89
CA THR A 59 11.09 -5.52 -14.25
C THR A 59 9.86 -6.42 -14.33
N ARG A 60 9.79 -7.51 -13.56
CA ARG A 60 8.57 -8.34 -13.49
C ARG A 60 7.39 -7.61 -12.88
N LEU A 61 7.62 -6.79 -11.86
CA LEU A 61 6.58 -5.93 -11.29
C LEU A 61 6.06 -4.94 -12.33
N ALA A 62 6.95 -4.26 -13.05
CA ALA A 62 6.57 -3.32 -14.12
C ALA A 62 5.82 -4.02 -15.26
N MET A 63 6.28 -5.21 -15.68
CA MET A 63 5.59 -6.01 -16.70
C MET A 63 4.24 -6.51 -16.21
N LEU A 64 4.04 -6.76 -14.92
CA LEU A 64 2.75 -7.22 -14.40
C LEU A 64 1.85 -6.07 -13.91
N ASP A 65 2.30 -4.83 -14.03
CA ASP A 65 1.64 -3.64 -13.48
C ASP A 65 1.32 -3.79 -11.98
N LEU A 66 2.32 -4.29 -11.23
CA LEU A 66 2.23 -4.55 -9.80
C LEU A 66 3.12 -3.59 -9.02
N PHE A 67 2.59 -3.11 -7.89
CA PHE A 67 3.40 -2.39 -6.91
C PHE A 67 4.14 -3.35 -5.97
N PRO A 68 5.32 -2.97 -5.46
CA PRO A 68 5.93 -3.64 -4.32
C PRO A 68 4.98 -3.66 -3.13
N LEU A 69 5.04 -4.69 -2.29
CA LEU A 69 4.17 -4.77 -1.10
C LEU A 69 4.44 -3.65 -0.11
N GLU A 70 5.68 -3.17 -0.02
CA GLU A 70 6.06 -2.05 0.85
C GLU A 70 5.33 -0.76 0.48
N TYR A 71 5.17 -0.47 -0.82
CA TYR A 71 4.41 0.69 -1.27
C TYR A 71 2.92 0.56 -0.91
N ARG A 72 2.34 -0.63 -1.08
CA ARG A 72 0.95 -0.88 -0.72
C ARG A 72 0.71 -0.79 0.79
N ARG A 73 1.66 -1.26 1.59
CA ARG A 73 1.64 -1.07 3.04
C ARG A 73 1.62 0.41 3.40
N LEU A 74 2.57 1.19 2.87
CA LEU A 74 2.66 2.62 3.15
C LEU A 74 1.34 3.33 2.81
N ARG A 75 0.74 2.99 1.67
CA ARG A 75 -0.57 3.52 1.26
C ARG A 75 -1.68 3.12 2.24
N GLY A 76 -1.74 1.87 2.68
CA GLY A 76 -2.74 1.42 3.65
C GLY A 76 -2.55 2.05 5.04
N ASP A 77 -1.31 2.22 5.49
CA ASP A 77 -0.96 2.90 6.75
C ASP A 77 -1.39 4.38 6.70
N LEU A 78 -1.18 5.06 5.57
CA LEU A 78 -1.64 6.44 5.33
C LEU A 78 -3.17 6.56 5.34
N ILE A 79 -3.88 5.62 4.70
CA ILE A 79 -5.35 5.60 4.70
C ILE A 79 -5.88 5.38 6.12
N LEU A 80 -5.29 4.45 6.87
CA LEU A 80 -5.67 4.16 8.24
C LEU A 80 -5.42 5.34 9.18
N THR A 81 -4.24 5.98 9.07
CA THR A 81 -3.92 7.17 9.87
C THR A 81 -4.85 8.33 9.57
N TYR A 82 -5.18 8.56 8.28
CA TYR A 82 -6.18 9.55 7.88
C TYR A 82 -7.57 9.24 8.45
N ALA A 83 -8.05 8.00 8.33
CA ALA A 83 -9.34 7.58 8.86
C ALA A 83 -9.42 7.75 10.39
N LEU A 84 -8.35 7.40 11.13
CA LEU A 84 -8.28 7.61 12.59
C LEU A 84 -8.26 9.09 12.97
N PHE A 85 -7.58 9.92 12.17
CA PHE A 85 -7.53 11.37 12.37
C PHE A 85 -8.90 12.00 12.20
N GLU A 86 -9.60 11.67 11.11
CA GLU A 86 -10.96 12.15 10.80
C GLU A 86 -12.00 11.64 11.81
N GLN A 87 -11.92 10.38 12.24
CA GLN A 87 -12.99 9.75 13.03
C GLN A 87 -12.94 10.03 14.54
N SER A 88 -11.81 10.42 15.13
CA SER A 88 -11.78 10.69 16.60
C SER A 88 -10.57 11.41 17.17
N LEU A 89 -9.39 11.36 16.53
CA LEU A 89 -8.17 11.89 17.14
C LEU A 89 -8.02 13.41 16.99
N ALA A 90 -8.53 14.00 15.89
CA ALA A 90 -8.53 15.44 15.73
C ALA A 90 -9.23 16.13 16.91
N ASN A 91 -10.47 15.74 17.22
CA ASN A 91 -11.25 16.37 18.31
C ASN A 91 -10.72 16.10 19.73
N ARG A 92 -9.91 15.05 19.92
CA ARG A 92 -9.38 14.66 21.24
C ARG A 92 -7.98 15.20 21.52
N PHE A 93 -7.16 15.41 20.48
CA PHE A 93 -5.77 15.89 20.60
C PHE A 93 -5.56 17.32 20.09
N PHE A 94 -6.46 17.83 19.24
CA PHE A 94 -6.36 19.16 18.65
C PHE A 94 -7.67 19.94 18.83
N THR A 95 -7.62 21.10 19.49
CA THR A 95 -8.70 22.07 19.43
C THR A 95 -8.61 22.85 18.13
N VAL A 96 -9.57 22.63 17.22
CA VAL A 96 -9.71 23.44 16.00
C VAL A 96 -10.10 24.85 16.43
N ASP A 97 -9.20 25.82 16.22
CA ASP A 97 -9.49 27.23 16.45
C ASP A 97 -10.51 27.70 15.40
N PRO A 98 -11.72 28.16 15.80
CA PRO A 98 -12.71 28.66 14.86
C PRO A 98 -12.28 29.97 14.19
N ALA A 99 -11.27 30.66 14.72
CA ALA A 99 -10.68 31.82 14.07
C ALA A 99 -9.77 31.35 12.94
N ASN A 100 -10.27 31.44 11.69
CA ASN A 100 -9.53 31.27 10.45
C ASN A 100 -8.48 32.39 10.22
N THR A 101 -7.80 32.84 11.27
CA THR A 101 -6.65 33.72 11.21
C THR A 101 -5.46 32.89 10.77
N ARG A 102 -5.39 32.63 9.46
CA ARG A 102 -4.10 32.36 8.80
C ARG A 102 -3.18 33.47 9.24
N ARG A 103 -2.14 33.14 10.00
CA ARG A 103 -1.17 34.09 10.53
C ARG A 103 -0.28 34.59 9.39
N GLY A 104 -0.90 35.32 8.46
CA GLY A 104 -0.27 36.21 7.53
C GLY A 104 -0.01 37.51 8.27
N HIS A 105 1.26 37.90 8.29
CA HIS A 105 1.72 39.18 8.79
C HIS A 105 0.95 40.32 8.10
N THR A 106 0.07 41.00 8.83
CA THR A 106 -0.57 42.24 8.37
C THR A 106 0.47 43.35 8.41
N ARG A 107 0.88 43.85 7.23
CA ARG A 107 1.64 45.09 7.08
C ARG A 107 0.76 46.30 7.46
N GLY A 108 1.38 47.30 8.09
CA GLY A 108 0.84 48.65 8.37
C GLY A 108 0.95 48.93 9.88
N VAL A 109 1.64 49.97 10.35
CA VAL A 109 1.82 51.33 9.83
C VAL A 109 3.25 51.81 10.09
#